data_AF-A0A0F9BCH7-F1
#
_entry.id   AF-A0A0F9BCH7-F1
#
_cell.length_a   1.000
_cell.length_b   1.000
_cell.length_c   1.000
_cell.angle_alpha   90.00
_cell.angle_beta   90.00
_cell.angle_gamma   90.00
#
_symmetry.space_group_name_H-M   'P 1'
#
loop_
_entity.id
_entity.type
_entity.pdbx_description
1 polymer ?
#
loop_
_entity_poly.entity_id
_entity_poly.type
_entity_poly.pdbx_seq_one_letter_code
_entity_poly.pdbx_strand_id
1 'polypeptide(L)'
;LEGACGALEHLAFTIVPGQINSTGPIYIYIDKLEQVDDVLVSGTSQGLLLSRDFGTSWNSIRFVETPVHKFYKAVNNPFIWAVGANTVLLATDLENWFETSGLTGVQYIRDIAEDNFGNMYVSTDKGVYWFEIGLINNFASWRQSQPINAFTTDCYGLYHNIVTSGIDEIWVSTEIGIFKTLDQGQTWQDTNMSTQGLPAFQFANISSNPQLPNIICITRKHVLRKLGAETDFTVLANFEVQHDIFDIWVFEYFSGKLYVSTGKGVYSNAVDELFVPGITTVFVRVLPGLDINGRVGVAFGLDAVQIGANTNQLFIGQENRIMVADEENTLSIKEQFPNKELPSFFQEDTELNIGYVYNAFNNVLAFRVPQPVNTIYKAAYIPRKIFIPINNGWAQTNPETGVFIFVNGLPKWLDFKLDKAQILSELQILQGKLAPIVGTLNDFNSLDPDASTKLDEVIADITNMIKGGEDASSLVNNETIIKFMEDHTRFLSLITNAVILNNRLDVFPQT
;
A
#
# COMPACT_ATOMS: atom_id res chain seq x y z
N LEU A 1 -24.25 -15.14 -2.61
CA LEU A 1 -23.13 -14.70 -1.76
C LEU A 1 -22.78 -13.29 -2.22
N GLU A 2 -23.51 -12.31 -1.70
CA GLU A 2 -23.34 -10.89 -2.01
C GLU A 2 -22.63 -10.26 -0.82
N GLY A 3 -21.38 -9.89 -1.03
CA GLY A 3 -20.51 -9.34 -0.01
C GLY A 3 -19.12 -9.17 -0.62
N ALA A 4 -18.93 -8.08 -1.35
CA ALA A 4 -17.63 -7.68 -1.84
C ALA A 4 -16.78 -7.23 -0.64
N CYS A 5 -16.18 -8.20 0.06
CA CYS A 5 -15.15 -7.92 1.05
C CYS A 5 -13.91 -7.43 0.29
N GLY A 6 -13.64 -6.12 0.34
CA GLY A 6 -12.40 -5.54 -0.20
C GLY A 6 -11.17 -6.23 0.38
N ALA A 7 -10.11 -6.36 -0.41
CA ALA A 7 -8.81 -6.75 0.12
C ALA A 7 -8.35 -5.61 1.01
N LEU A 8 -7.88 -5.92 2.21
CA LEU A 8 -6.95 -5.03 2.85
C LEU A 8 -5.58 -5.36 2.28
N GLU A 9 -5.24 -4.62 1.24
CA GLU A 9 -3.90 -4.58 0.66
C GLU A 9 -2.96 -3.98 1.71
N HIS A 10 -1.67 -4.32 1.69
CA HIS A 10 -0.67 -3.86 2.65
C HIS A 10 -0.56 -2.32 2.66
N LEU A 11 -1.49 -1.69 3.37
CA LEU A 11 -1.57 -0.27 3.64
C LEU A 11 -1.31 -0.13 5.13
N ALA A 12 -0.07 -0.39 5.53
CA ALA A 12 0.47 0.35 6.66
C ALA A 12 0.54 1.83 6.21
N PHE A 13 0.41 2.79 7.11
CA PHE A 13 0.46 4.22 6.77
C PHE A 13 1.58 4.90 7.51
N THR A 14 2.23 5.88 6.86
CA THR A 14 3.22 6.72 7.53
C THR A 14 2.54 7.85 8.30
N ILE A 15 2.93 8.07 9.55
CA ILE A 15 2.62 9.32 10.26
C ILE A 15 3.74 10.30 9.95
N VAL A 16 3.42 11.38 9.23
CA VAL A 16 4.38 12.45 8.92
C VAL A 16 4.87 13.10 10.22
N PRO A 17 6.16 12.96 10.61
CA PRO A 17 6.70 13.55 11.83
C PRO A 17 7.12 15.01 11.63
N GLY A 18 6.53 15.71 10.67
CA GLY A 18 6.91 17.08 10.27
C GLY A 18 6.73 18.13 11.36
N GLN A 19 6.08 17.80 12.48
CA GLN A 19 6.16 18.61 13.69
C GLN A 19 7.37 18.18 14.52
N ILE A 20 8.49 18.85 14.31
CA ILE A 20 9.75 18.71 15.08
C ILE A 20 9.53 18.89 16.61
N ASN A 21 8.36 19.39 17.02
CA ASN A 21 7.94 19.56 18.41
C ASN A 21 6.66 18.79 18.81
N SER A 22 6.12 17.87 17.99
CA SER A 22 4.97 17.08 18.45
C SER A 22 5.45 16.01 19.42
N THR A 23 5.19 16.24 20.70
CA THR A 23 5.39 15.25 21.78
C THR A 23 4.33 14.13 21.73
N GLY A 24 3.75 13.87 20.55
CA GLY A 24 2.73 12.85 20.36
C GLY A 24 3.34 11.47 20.09
N PRO A 25 2.75 10.38 20.61
CA PRO A 25 3.22 9.02 20.33
C PRO A 25 3.19 8.77 18.81
N ILE A 26 4.33 8.32 18.28
CA ILE A 26 4.45 7.95 16.86
C ILE A 26 4.29 6.43 16.76
N TYR A 27 3.31 5.96 15.96
CA TYR A 27 3.07 4.53 15.76
C TYR A 27 4.05 3.96 14.73
N ILE A 28 4.72 2.88 15.11
CA ILE A 28 5.61 2.11 14.24
C ILE A 28 4.96 0.75 13.98
N TYR A 29 4.44 0.57 12.78
CA TYR A 29 4.09 -0.73 12.22
C TYR A 29 5.29 -1.22 11.43
N ILE A 30 5.66 -2.48 11.63
CA ILE A 30 6.74 -3.13 10.89
C ILE A 30 6.10 -4.10 9.93
N ASP A 31 6.13 -3.74 8.65
CA ASP A 31 5.46 -4.47 7.59
C ASP A 31 6.38 -5.57 7.04
N LYS A 32 7.65 -5.21 6.77
CA LYS A 32 8.66 -6.14 6.26
C LYS A 32 9.99 -5.93 6.97
N LEU A 33 10.70 -7.02 7.24
CA LEU A 33 12.12 -7.03 7.56
C LEU A 33 12.88 -7.75 6.46
N GLU A 34 14.10 -7.32 6.18
CA GLU A 34 14.96 -8.01 5.23
C GLU A 34 16.39 -8.00 5.77
N GLN A 35 17.07 -9.13 5.62
CA GLN A 35 18.50 -9.20 5.86
C GLN A 35 19.25 -8.91 4.56
N VAL A 36 20.03 -7.85 4.56
CA VAL A 36 20.97 -7.55 3.48
C VAL A 36 22.37 -7.67 4.06
N ASP A 37 23.02 -8.78 3.74
CA ASP A 37 24.34 -9.17 4.28
C ASP A 37 24.29 -9.26 5.82
N ASP A 38 25.12 -8.51 6.55
CA ASP A 38 25.16 -8.50 8.01
C ASP A 38 24.30 -7.39 8.64
N VAL A 39 23.30 -6.88 7.91
CA VAL A 39 22.47 -5.74 8.33
C VAL A 39 21.00 -6.08 8.13
N LEU A 40 20.16 -5.66 9.09
CA LEU A 40 18.72 -5.70 8.94
C LEU A 40 18.20 -4.35 8.45
N VAL A 41 17.29 -4.40 7.48
CA VAL A 41 16.48 -3.27 7.06
C VAL A 41 15.04 -3.57 7.43
N SER A 42 14.30 -2.56 7.86
CA SER A 42 12.87 -2.69 8.14
C SER A 42 12.09 -1.59 7.44
N GLY A 43 11.01 -2.00 6.79
CA GLY A 43 10.00 -1.12 6.22
C GLY A 43 8.92 -0.86 7.26
N THR A 44 8.79 0.41 7.64
CA THR A 44 7.87 0.82 8.70
C THR A 44 6.96 1.97 8.29
N SER A 45 5.97 2.27 9.14
CA SER A 45 5.19 3.52 9.11
C SER A 45 5.98 4.80 9.40
N GLN A 46 7.31 4.74 9.51
CA GLN A 46 8.17 5.93 9.52
C GLN A 46 9.14 5.93 8.34
N GLY A 47 8.99 4.94 7.47
CA GLY A 47 9.89 4.61 6.39
C GLY A 47 10.92 3.57 6.76
N LEU A 48 12.13 3.73 6.23
CA LEU A 48 13.18 2.72 6.32
C LEU A 48 14.00 2.89 7.60
N LEU A 49 14.09 1.81 8.37
CA LEU A 49 14.98 1.69 9.52
C LEU A 49 16.10 0.70 9.20
N LEU A 50 17.29 0.95 9.75
CA LEU A 50 18.48 0.13 9.59
C LEU A 50 18.98 -0.32 10.96
N SER A 51 19.33 -1.61 11.09
CA SER A 51 19.93 -2.16 12.29
C SER A 51 21.17 -2.99 11.96
N ARG A 52 22.31 -2.63 12.57
CA ARG A 52 23.60 -3.30 12.42
C ARG A 52 23.91 -4.32 13.53
N ASP A 53 23.00 -4.44 14.49
CA ASP A 53 23.09 -5.34 15.65
C ASP A 53 21.89 -6.32 15.69
N PHE A 54 21.35 -6.61 14.51
CA PHE A 54 20.25 -7.55 14.29
C PHE A 54 19.00 -7.25 15.11
N GLY A 55 18.64 -5.97 15.20
CA GLY A 55 17.38 -5.49 15.77
C GLY A 55 17.47 -5.04 17.23
N THR A 56 18.68 -4.96 17.81
CA THR A 56 18.87 -4.41 19.16
C THR A 56 18.83 -2.88 19.18
N SER A 57 19.26 -2.23 18.10
CA SER A 57 19.11 -0.80 17.87
C SER A 57 18.76 -0.51 16.41
N TRP A 58 18.02 0.57 16.18
CA TRP A 58 17.50 0.96 14.87
C TRP A 58 17.79 2.44 14.59
N ASN A 59 18.26 2.73 13.39
CA ASN A 59 18.47 4.09 12.89
C ASN A 59 17.51 4.36 11.72
N SER A 60 16.79 5.48 11.74
CA SER A 60 16.01 5.91 10.58
C SER A 60 16.95 6.41 9.49
N ILE A 61 16.81 5.86 8.29
CA ILE A 61 17.68 6.16 7.13
C ILE A 61 16.92 6.89 6.02
N ARG A 62 15.61 6.67 5.89
CA ARG A 62 14.79 7.31 4.86
C ARG A 62 13.33 7.39 5.30
N PHE A 63 12.75 8.58 5.28
CA PHE A 63 11.31 8.74 5.38
C PHE A 63 10.65 8.42 4.04
N VAL A 64 9.54 7.68 4.07
CA VAL A 64 8.66 7.45 2.91
C VAL A 64 7.22 7.70 3.30
N GLU A 65 6.44 8.20 2.34
CA GLU A 65 5.01 8.50 2.54
C GLU A 65 4.18 7.24 2.78
N THR A 66 4.56 6.14 2.14
CA THR A 66 3.93 4.83 2.31
C THR A 66 4.95 3.82 2.80
N PRO A 67 4.60 2.96 3.77
CA PRO A 67 5.49 1.95 4.30
C PRO A 67 5.94 0.98 3.24
N VAL A 68 7.19 0.56 3.39
CA VAL A 68 7.78 -0.45 2.53
C VAL A 68 7.28 -1.82 3.00
N HIS A 69 6.53 -2.50 2.13
CA HIS A 69 5.97 -3.83 2.40
C HIS A 69 6.77 -4.95 1.72
N LYS A 70 7.73 -4.60 0.84
CA LYS A 70 8.59 -5.57 0.17
C LYS A 70 10.00 -5.01 0.01
N PHE A 71 11.00 -5.79 0.38
CA PHE A 71 12.38 -5.59 -0.08
C PHE A 71 12.72 -6.65 -1.12
N TYR A 72 13.62 -6.32 -2.03
CA TYR A 72 14.14 -7.26 -3.01
C TYR A 72 15.61 -6.97 -3.31
N LYS A 73 16.48 -7.92 -3.00
CA LYS A 73 17.89 -7.87 -3.40
C LYS A 73 18.04 -8.51 -4.77
N ALA A 74 18.43 -7.71 -5.76
CA ALA A 74 18.67 -8.24 -7.09
C ALA A 74 19.85 -9.22 -7.10
N VAL A 75 19.71 -10.27 -7.89
CA VAL A 75 20.69 -11.33 -8.10
C VAL A 75 21.61 -10.98 -9.27
N ASN A 76 21.05 -10.40 -10.34
CA ASN A 76 21.78 -10.16 -11.60
C ASN A 76 22.28 -8.72 -11.72
N ASN A 77 22.02 -7.86 -10.73
CA ASN A 77 22.52 -6.49 -10.66
C ASN A 77 22.79 -6.09 -9.18
N PRO A 78 23.54 -5.00 -8.91
CA PRO A 78 23.95 -4.64 -7.55
C PRO A 78 22.87 -3.90 -6.75
N PHE A 79 21.64 -3.83 -7.26
CA PHE A 79 20.60 -3.01 -6.68
C PHE A 79 19.80 -3.73 -5.59
N ILE A 80 19.35 -2.93 -4.63
CA ILE A 80 18.40 -3.31 -3.60
C ILE A 80 17.19 -2.43 -3.81
N TRP A 81 16.03 -3.06 -3.78
CA TRP A 81 14.75 -2.43 -4.03
C TRP A 81 13.90 -2.45 -2.77
N ALA A 82 13.16 -1.38 -2.55
CA ALA A 82 12.16 -1.28 -1.51
C ALA A 82 10.86 -0.76 -2.12
N VAL A 83 9.79 -1.53 -1.97
CA VAL A 83 8.48 -1.26 -2.58
C VAL A 83 7.54 -0.78 -1.48
N GLY A 84 7.07 0.45 -1.61
CA GLY A 84 5.94 0.99 -0.87
C GLY A 84 4.65 0.88 -1.67
N ALA A 85 3.55 1.41 -1.14
CA ALA A 85 2.25 1.29 -1.80
C ALA A 85 2.22 1.98 -3.18
N ASN A 86 2.88 3.13 -3.33
CA ASN A 86 2.86 3.93 -4.56
C ASN A 86 4.25 4.40 -5.01
N THR A 87 5.30 3.95 -4.33
CA THR A 87 6.69 4.35 -4.60
C THR A 87 7.59 3.12 -4.63
N VAL A 88 8.60 3.16 -5.48
CA VAL A 88 9.68 2.16 -5.49
C VAL A 88 10.99 2.90 -5.28
N LEU A 89 11.71 2.51 -4.24
CA LEU A 89 13.03 2.99 -3.93
C LEU A 89 14.09 2.02 -4.45
N LEU A 90 15.22 2.60 -4.84
CA LEU A 90 16.40 1.96 -5.38
C LEU A 90 17.62 2.34 -4.55
N ALA A 91 18.47 1.38 -4.23
CA ALA A 91 19.71 1.59 -3.49
C ALA A 91 20.84 0.70 -4.05
N THR A 92 22.08 1.20 -4.03
CA THR A 92 23.30 0.39 -4.17
C THR A 92 24.00 0.13 -2.84
N ASP A 93 23.63 0.90 -1.82
CA ASP A 93 24.04 0.76 -0.44
C ASP A 93 22.84 1.09 0.46
N LEU A 94 22.78 0.48 1.64
CA LEU A 94 21.61 0.58 2.52
C LEU A 94 21.41 1.97 3.14
N GLU A 95 22.38 2.89 3.01
CA GLU A 95 22.31 4.23 3.60
C GLU A 95 21.69 5.24 2.62
N ASN A 96 21.76 4.98 1.31
CA ASN A 96 21.33 5.91 0.28
C ASN A 96 20.24 5.29 -0.61
N TRP A 97 19.00 5.75 -0.43
CA TRP A 97 17.83 5.32 -1.19
C TRP A 97 17.32 6.43 -2.11
N PHE A 98 17.07 6.08 -3.36
CA PHE A 98 16.58 6.97 -4.41
C PHE A 98 15.19 6.53 -4.86
N GLU A 99 14.27 7.48 -4.95
CA GLU A 99 12.96 7.21 -5.52
C GLU A 99 13.03 7.11 -7.04
N THR A 100 12.35 6.10 -7.59
CA THR A 100 12.28 5.86 -9.03
C THR A 100 11.08 6.58 -9.65
N SER A 101 11.14 6.83 -10.96
CA SER A 101 10.09 7.53 -11.71
C SER A 101 9.35 6.60 -12.67
N GLY A 102 8.22 7.05 -13.24
CA GLY A 102 7.49 6.31 -14.28
C GLY A 102 6.23 5.57 -13.81
N LEU A 103 5.89 5.65 -12.52
CA LEU A 103 4.69 5.03 -11.93
C LEU A 103 3.56 6.06 -11.69
N THR A 104 3.46 7.07 -12.56
CA THR A 104 2.48 8.16 -12.35
C THR A 104 1.04 7.61 -12.39
N GLY A 105 0.30 7.86 -11.31
CA GLY A 105 -1.09 7.44 -11.16
C GLY A 105 -1.28 5.98 -10.76
N VAL A 106 -0.22 5.21 -10.54
CA VAL A 106 -0.30 3.91 -9.85
C VAL A 106 -0.63 4.18 -8.38
N GLN A 107 -1.64 3.48 -7.85
CA GLN A 107 -2.04 3.61 -6.44
C GLN A 107 -1.45 2.50 -5.58
N TYR A 108 -1.31 1.30 -6.17
CA TYR A 108 -0.87 0.11 -5.46
C TYR A 108 0.17 -0.61 -6.29
N ILE A 109 1.37 -0.71 -5.73
CA ILE A 109 2.45 -1.59 -6.17
C ILE A 109 2.45 -2.76 -5.18
N ARG A 110 2.47 -4.00 -5.68
CA ARG A 110 2.18 -5.17 -4.85
C ARG A 110 3.34 -6.13 -4.72
N ASP A 111 4.09 -6.30 -5.80
CA ASP A 111 5.22 -7.21 -5.82
C ASP A 111 6.29 -6.74 -6.80
N ILE A 112 7.47 -7.33 -6.66
CA ILE A 112 8.62 -7.08 -7.52
C ILE A 112 9.32 -8.40 -7.85
N ALA A 113 9.78 -8.53 -9.09
CA ALA A 113 10.56 -9.68 -9.55
C ALA A 113 11.68 -9.22 -10.49
N GLU A 114 12.74 -10.00 -10.57
CA GLU A 114 13.87 -9.82 -11.49
C GLU A 114 13.95 -11.04 -12.41
N ASP A 115 14.19 -10.82 -13.70
CA ASP A 115 14.47 -11.88 -14.68
C ASP A 115 15.97 -12.26 -14.73
N ASN A 116 16.36 -13.25 -15.54
CA ASN A 116 17.76 -13.69 -15.67
C ASN A 116 18.69 -12.66 -16.30
N PHE A 117 18.13 -11.63 -16.95
CA PHE A 117 18.91 -10.54 -17.55
C PHE A 117 19.05 -9.34 -16.60
N GLY A 118 18.48 -9.42 -15.40
CA GLY A 118 18.49 -8.35 -14.42
C GLY A 118 17.47 -7.24 -14.70
N ASN A 119 16.49 -7.47 -15.58
CA ASN A 119 15.38 -6.55 -15.73
C ASN A 119 14.44 -6.73 -14.54
N MET A 120 14.00 -5.60 -13.98
CA MET A 120 13.09 -5.57 -12.84
C MET A 120 11.66 -5.33 -13.30
N TYR A 121 10.72 -5.99 -12.66
CA TYR A 121 9.29 -5.89 -12.92
C TYR A 121 8.55 -5.59 -11.63
N VAL A 122 7.52 -4.76 -11.69
CA VAL A 122 6.58 -4.53 -10.59
C VAL A 122 5.14 -4.76 -11.04
N SER A 123 4.35 -5.39 -10.19
CA SER A 123 2.91 -5.55 -10.39
C SER A 123 2.16 -4.43 -9.69
N THR A 124 1.13 -3.92 -10.36
CA THR A 124 0.37 -2.77 -9.88
C THR A 124 -1.15 -2.92 -10.11
N ASP A 125 -1.94 -1.98 -9.59
CA ASP A 125 -3.36 -1.77 -9.96
C ASP A 125 -3.55 -1.37 -11.44
N LYS A 126 -2.47 -1.02 -12.14
CA LYS A 126 -2.49 -0.61 -13.56
C LYS A 126 -1.69 -1.53 -14.47
N GLY A 127 -1.45 -2.76 -14.07
CA GLY A 127 -0.74 -3.76 -14.87
C GLY A 127 0.67 -4.01 -14.37
N VAL A 128 1.50 -4.58 -15.22
CA VAL A 128 2.92 -4.80 -14.93
C VAL A 128 3.75 -3.68 -15.55
N TYR A 129 4.70 -3.17 -14.79
CA TYR A 129 5.73 -2.24 -15.27
C TYR A 129 7.08 -2.94 -15.23
N TRP A 130 7.98 -2.59 -16.14
CA TRP A 130 9.37 -3.02 -16.10
C TRP A 130 10.30 -1.82 -16.07
N PHE A 131 11.46 -1.98 -15.46
CA PHE A 131 12.42 -0.90 -15.25
C PHE A 131 13.31 -0.73 -16.48
N GLU A 132 13.10 0.35 -17.22
CA GLU A 132 13.87 0.68 -18.43
C GLU A 132 14.99 1.68 -18.11
N ILE A 133 16.22 1.33 -18.45
CA ILE A 133 17.36 2.25 -18.41
C ILE A 133 17.52 2.85 -19.82
N GLY A 134 16.95 4.03 -20.03
CA GLY A 134 17.02 4.72 -21.31
C GLY A 134 18.44 5.25 -21.60
N LEU A 135 19.16 4.63 -22.53
CA LEU A 135 20.53 5.03 -22.93
C LEU A 135 20.63 6.47 -23.47
N ILE A 136 19.55 7.00 -24.04
CA ILE A 136 19.53 8.33 -24.67
C ILE A 136 19.27 9.42 -23.63
N ASN A 137 18.43 9.13 -22.64
CA ASN A 137 17.98 10.11 -21.66
C ASN A 137 18.78 10.03 -20.34
N ASN A 138 19.58 8.98 -20.13
CA ASN A 138 20.28 8.70 -18.86
C ASN A 138 19.36 8.71 -17.63
N PHE A 139 18.05 8.55 -17.84
CA PHE A 139 17.07 8.42 -16.77
C PHE A 139 16.53 7.01 -16.80
N ALA A 140 16.58 6.36 -15.65
CA ALA A 140 15.94 5.08 -15.45
C ALA A 140 14.51 5.32 -14.98
N SER A 141 13.56 4.64 -15.59
CA SER A 141 12.14 4.83 -15.31
C SER A 141 11.35 3.54 -15.53
N TRP A 142 10.28 3.38 -14.76
CA TRP A 142 9.30 2.33 -14.98
C TRP A 142 8.50 2.60 -16.25
N ARG A 143 8.37 1.57 -17.09
CA ARG A 143 7.55 1.59 -18.29
C ARG A 143 6.48 0.51 -18.19
N GLN A 144 5.24 0.90 -18.45
CA GLN A 144 4.12 -0.03 -18.49
C GLN A 144 4.33 -1.04 -19.62
N SER A 145 4.17 -2.33 -19.30
CA SER A 145 4.11 -3.41 -20.29
C SER A 145 2.81 -3.34 -21.11
N GLN A 146 2.66 -4.21 -22.12
CA GLN A 146 1.38 -4.32 -22.82
C GLN A 146 0.29 -4.81 -21.86
N PRO A 147 -0.98 -4.37 -22.03
CA PRO A 147 -2.08 -4.86 -21.22
C PRO A 147 -2.16 -6.39 -21.28
N ILE A 148 -2.23 -7.04 -20.11
CA ILE A 148 -2.32 -8.50 -19.99
C ILE A 148 -3.60 -9.01 -20.65
N ASN A 149 -4.71 -8.30 -20.40
CA ASN A 149 -5.99 -8.56 -21.05
C ASN A 149 -6.83 -7.26 -21.11
N ALA A 150 -7.96 -7.31 -21.81
CA ALA A 150 -8.84 -6.16 -22.00
C ALA A 150 -9.80 -5.88 -20.81
N PHE A 151 -9.85 -6.76 -19.80
CA PHE A 151 -10.90 -6.77 -18.78
C PHE A 151 -10.39 -6.45 -17.36
N THR A 152 -9.10 -6.61 -17.09
CA THR A 152 -8.50 -6.30 -15.79
C THR A 152 -7.10 -5.75 -15.98
N THR A 153 -6.79 -4.72 -15.20
CA THR A 153 -5.45 -4.15 -15.06
C THR A 153 -4.81 -4.54 -13.73
N ASP A 154 -5.58 -5.10 -12.80
CA ASP A 154 -5.10 -5.42 -11.46
C ASP A 154 -4.18 -6.65 -11.49
N CYS A 155 -2.92 -6.41 -11.12
CA CYS A 155 -1.88 -7.42 -10.99
C CYS A 155 -1.49 -7.58 -9.53
N TYR A 156 -1.26 -8.83 -9.10
CA TYR A 156 -0.97 -9.22 -7.72
C TYR A 156 0.44 -9.77 -7.58
N GLY A 157 0.63 -11.04 -7.21
CA GLY A 157 1.97 -11.60 -7.08
C GLY A 157 2.71 -11.68 -8.42
N LEU A 158 4.02 -11.43 -8.39
CA LEU A 158 4.95 -11.70 -9.46
C LEU A 158 5.82 -12.91 -9.11
N TYR A 159 6.26 -13.64 -10.13
CA TYR A 159 7.21 -14.73 -9.94
C TYR A 159 8.09 -14.91 -11.17
N HIS A 160 9.41 -14.94 -10.96
CA HIS A 160 10.36 -15.32 -11.99
C HIS A 160 10.52 -16.84 -12.00
N ASN A 161 10.08 -17.46 -13.09
CA ASN A 161 10.17 -18.89 -13.33
C ASN A 161 11.22 -19.21 -14.39
N ILE A 162 12.27 -19.94 -14.00
CA ILE A 162 13.25 -20.47 -14.94
C ILE A 162 12.83 -21.89 -15.30
N VAL A 163 12.31 -22.10 -16.50
CA VAL A 163 12.00 -23.46 -16.95
C VAL A 163 13.27 -24.22 -17.33
N THR A 164 13.21 -25.55 -17.31
CA THR A 164 14.36 -26.43 -17.58
C THR A 164 14.98 -26.25 -18.97
N SER A 165 14.26 -25.66 -19.92
CA SER A 165 14.79 -25.27 -21.24
C SER A 165 15.68 -24.03 -21.22
N GLY A 166 15.81 -23.35 -20.06
CA GLY A 166 16.50 -22.07 -19.93
C GLY A 166 15.67 -20.87 -20.40
N ILE A 167 14.39 -21.07 -20.74
CA ILE A 167 13.48 -19.97 -21.04
C ILE A 167 13.17 -19.25 -19.73
N ASP A 168 13.21 -17.93 -19.81
CA ASP A 168 12.97 -17.00 -18.71
C ASP A 168 11.53 -16.52 -18.77
N GLU A 169 10.74 -16.87 -17.76
CA GLU A 169 9.33 -16.52 -17.65
C GLU A 169 9.09 -15.59 -16.47
N ILE A 170 8.43 -14.46 -16.71
CA ILE A 170 7.84 -13.67 -15.64
C ILE A 170 6.35 -13.99 -15.58
N TRP A 171 5.91 -14.54 -14.45
CA TRP A 171 4.52 -14.83 -14.15
C TRP A 171 3.91 -13.68 -13.36
N VAL A 172 2.64 -13.41 -13.61
CA VAL A 172 1.83 -12.45 -12.86
C VAL A 172 0.46 -13.04 -12.57
N SER A 173 0.01 -12.92 -11.33
CA SER A 173 -1.37 -13.23 -10.98
C SER A 173 -2.28 -12.03 -11.24
N THR A 174 -3.47 -12.30 -11.78
CA THR A 174 -4.56 -11.33 -11.94
C THR A 174 -5.82 -11.86 -11.25
N GLU A 175 -6.94 -11.15 -11.37
CA GLU A 175 -8.25 -11.61 -10.90
C GLU A 175 -8.79 -12.83 -11.66
N ILE A 176 -8.35 -13.05 -12.90
CA ILE A 176 -8.91 -14.09 -13.78
C ILE A 176 -7.98 -15.29 -13.98
N GLY A 177 -6.73 -15.20 -13.56
CA GLY A 177 -5.75 -16.28 -13.72
C GLY A 177 -4.30 -15.80 -13.64
N ILE A 178 -3.38 -16.72 -13.96
CA ILE A 178 -1.95 -16.46 -14.04
C ILE A 178 -1.56 -16.30 -15.50
N PHE A 179 -0.84 -15.22 -15.79
CA PHE A 179 -0.29 -14.94 -17.11
C PHE A 179 1.22 -14.96 -17.04
N LYS A 180 1.87 -15.22 -18.17
CA LYS A 180 3.32 -15.14 -18.29
C LYS A 180 3.76 -14.35 -19.50
N THR A 181 4.94 -13.75 -19.41
CA THR A 181 5.64 -13.14 -20.53
C THR A 181 7.02 -13.78 -20.71
N LEU A 182 7.48 -13.78 -21.96
CA LEU A 182 8.81 -14.23 -22.42
C LEU A 182 9.61 -13.11 -23.08
N ASP A 183 9.02 -11.92 -23.21
CA ASP A 183 9.47 -10.83 -24.08
C ASP A 183 9.31 -9.47 -23.39
N GLN A 184 9.62 -9.43 -22.09
CA GLN A 184 9.59 -8.22 -21.26
C GLN A 184 8.21 -7.54 -21.21
N GLY A 185 7.14 -8.36 -21.23
CA GLY A 185 5.77 -7.89 -21.21
C GLY A 185 5.29 -7.27 -22.53
N GLN A 186 5.98 -7.53 -23.65
CA GLN A 186 5.43 -7.17 -24.97
C GLN A 186 4.22 -8.03 -25.32
N THR A 187 4.22 -9.29 -24.88
CA THR A 187 3.06 -10.18 -24.94
C THR A 187 2.88 -10.92 -23.62
N TRP A 188 1.60 -11.22 -23.32
CA TRP A 188 1.21 -12.01 -22.17
C TRP A 188 0.39 -13.22 -22.63
N GLN A 189 0.73 -14.39 -22.11
CA GLN A 189 0.07 -15.65 -22.40
C GLN A 189 -0.55 -16.22 -21.13
N ASP A 190 -1.84 -16.60 -21.20
CA ASP A 190 -2.50 -17.34 -20.13
C ASP A 190 -1.82 -18.70 -19.91
N THR A 191 -1.46 -19.00 -18.67
CA THR A 191 -0.84 -20.28 -18.32
C THR A 191 -1.86 -21.41 -18.15
N ASN A 192 -3.16 -21.09 -18.13
CA ASN A 192 -4.28 -21.97 -17.76
C ASN A 192 -4.15 -22.56 -16.35
N MET A 193 -3.30 -21.97 -15.49
CA MET A 193 -3.16 -22.43 -14.11
C MET A 193 -4.28 -21.85 -13.25
N SER A 194 -4.88 -22.69 -12.42
CA SER A 194 -5.98 -22.34 -11.54
C SER A 194 -5.49 -21.95 -10.15
N THR A 195 -5.82 -20.72 -9.75
CA THR A 195 -5.69 -20.25 -8.37
C THR A 195 -6.99 -20.43 -7.58
N GLN A 196 -7.87 -21.33 -8.03
CA GLN A 196 -9.21 -21.55 -7.45
C GLN A 196 -10.10 -20.29 -7.49
N GLY A 197 -9.94 -19.48 -8.54
CA GLY A 197 -10.74 -18.27 -8.76
C GLY A 197 -10.42 -17.11 -7.83
N LEU A 198 -9.23 -17.11 -7.19
CA LEU A 198 -8.75 -16.02 -6.35
C LEU A 198 -7.37 -15.56 -6.81
N PRO A 199 -7.03 -14.27 -6.75
CA PRO A 199 -5.68 -13.83 -7.02
C PRO A 199 -4.66 -14.45 -6.05
N ALA A 200 -3.50 -14.81 -6.56
CA ALA A 200 -2.33 -15.15 -5.76
C ALA A 200 -1.56 -13.87 -5.41
N PHE A 201 -1.36 -13.61 -4.12
CA PHE A 201 -0.74 -12.38 -3.62
C PHE A 201 0.77 -12.50 -3.45
N GLN A 202 1.27 -13.72 -3.25
CA GLN A 202 2.69 -13.99 -3.04
C GLN A 202 3.03 -15.35 -3.64
N PHE A 203 4.19 -15.43 -4.28
CA PHE A 203 4.81 -16.66 -4.77
C PHE A 203 6.18 -16.85 -4.10
N ALA A 204 6.59 -18.10 -3.90
CA ALA A 204 7.96 -18.44 -3.54
C ALA A 204 8.32 -19.83 -4.03
N ASN A 205 9.57 -20.03 -4.44
CA ASN A 205 10.13 -21.36 -4.65
C ASN A 205 10.80 -21.83 -3.37
N ILE A 206 10.25 -22.87 -2.74
CA ILE A 206 10.83 -23.43 -1.50
C ILE A 206 11.85 -24.54 -1.78
N SER A 207 12.09 -24.87 -3.05
CA SER A 207 13.11 -25.84 -3.46
C SER A 207 14.49 -25.19 -3.56
N SER A 208 15.50 -25.83 -2.99
CA SER A 208 16.90 -25.45 -3.20
C SER A 208 17.42 -25.83 -4.61
N ASN A 209 16.68 -26.65 -5.35
CA ASN A 209 17.02 -27.03 -6.71
C ASN A 209 16.14 -26.25 -7.71
N PRO A 210 16.68 -25.25 -8.43
CA PRO A 210 15.91 -24.46 -9.39
C PRO A 210 15.37 -25.29 -10.56
N GLN A 211 15.97 -26.45 -10.88
CA GLN A 211 15.50 -27.34 -11.95
C GLN A 211 14.31 -28.22 -11.52
N LEU A 212 14.06 -28.31 -10.21
CA LEU A 212 12.92 -29.02 -9.62
C LEU A 212 12.19 -28.05 -8.69
N PRO A 213 11.53 -27.02 -9.25
CA PRO A 213 10.90 -26.00 -8.44
C PRO A 213 9.74 -26.61 -7.64
N ASN A 214 9.58 -26.12 -6.40
CA ASN A 214 8.41 -26.36 -5.57
C ASN A 214 7.81 -24.99 -5.26
N ILE A 215 6.91 -24.55 -6.13
CA ILE A 215 6.35 -23.21 -6.10
C ILE A 215 5.16 -23.21 -5.17
N ILE A 216 5.24 -22.42 -4.10
CA ILE A 216 4.12 -22.11 -3.22
C ILE A 216 3.56 -20.77 -3.63
N CYS A 217 2.22 -20.66 -3.64
CA CYS A 217 1.58 -19.36 -3.63
C CYS A 217 0.41 -19.33 -2.65
N ILE A 218 0.07 -18.13 -2.19
CA ILE A 218 -1.08 -17.90 -1.32
C ILE A 218 -2.13 -17.04 -2.01
N THR A 219 -3.38 -17.41 -1.81
CA THR A 219 -4.54 -16.56 -2.07
C THR A 219 -5.13 -16.13 -0.72
N ARG A 220 -6.28 -15.46 -0.71
CA ARG A 220 -6.92 -15.06 0.57
C ARG A 220 -7.24 -16.21 1.52
N LYS A 221 -7.45 -17.43 1.02
CA LYS A 221 -7.81 -18.60 1.84
C LYS A 221 -7.12 -19.90 1.46
N HIS A 222 -6.39 -19.94 0.34
CA HIS A 222 -5.71 -21.15 -0.10
C HIS A 222 -4.20 -20.98 0.02
N VAL A 223 -3.54 -22.03 0.50
CA VAL A 223 -2.14 -22.30 0.20
C VAL A 223 -2.13 -23.27 -0.97
N LEU A 224 -1.51 -22.86 -2.07
CA LEU A 224 -1.43 -23.60 -3.32
C LEU A 224 0.02 -24.04 -3.55
N ARG A 225 0.21 -25.19 -4.18
CA ARG A 225 1.53 -25.73 -4.53
C ARG A 225 1.56 -26.20 -5.97
N LYS A 226 2.64 -25.88 -6.68
CA LYS A 226 2.99 -26.46 -7.97
C LYS A 226 4.41 -27.04 -7.93
N LEU A 227 4.52 -28.34 -8.10
CA LEU A 227 5.79 -29.03 -8.33
C LEU A 227 6.24 -28.85 -9.80
N GLY A 228 7.54 -29.00 -10.06
CA GLY A 228 8.12 -28.84 -11.39
C GLY A 228 7.48 -29.72 -12.48
N ALA A 229 7.03 -30.93 -12.13
CA ALA A 229 6.36 -31.85 -13.05
C ALA A 229 4.84 -31.61 -13.19
N GLU A 230 4.22 -30.83 -12.31
CA GLU A 230 2.78 -30.54 -12.34
C GLU A 230 2.51 -29.44 -13.39
N THR A 231 1.38 -29.53 -14.11
CA THR A 231 0.97 -28.50 -15.07
C THR A 231 0.14 -27.38 -14.44
N ASP A 232 -0.37 -27.61 -13.22
CA ASP A 232 -1.27 -26.71 -12.51
C ASP A 232 -0.96 -26.69 -11.00
N PHE A 233 -1.47 -25.69 -10.29
CA PHE A 233 -1.44 -25.62 -8.84
C PHE A 233 -2.44 -26.60 -8.21
N THR A 234 -1.99 -27.24 -7.13
CA THR A 234 -2.79 -28.10 -6.26
C THR A 234 -3.09 -27.37 -4.95
N VAL A 235 -4.31 -27.52 -4.44
CA VAL A 235 -4.69 -26.93 -3.14
C VAL A 235 -4.04 -27.74 -2.03
N LEU A 236 -3.01 -27.19 -1.41
CA LEU A 236 -2.34 -27.80 -0.28
C LEU A 236 -3.16 -27.63 1.00
N ALA A 237 -3.74 -26.45 1.22
CA ALA A 237 -4.65 -26.19 2.32
C ALA A 237 -5.70 -25.12 1.97
N ASN A 238 -6.89 -25.25 2.56
CA ASN A 238 -7.95 -24.26 2.52
C ASN A 238 -8.26 -23.82 3.96
N PHE A 239 -7.83 -22.60 4.31
CA PHE A 239 -7.93 -22.02 5.65
C PHE A 239 -9.37 -21.70 6.06
N GLU A 240 -10.26 -21.46 5.09
CA GLU A 240 -11.70 -21.28 5.37
C GLU A 240 -12.28 -22.59 5.89
N VAL A 241 -11.95 -23.70 5.25
CA VAL A 241 -12.42 -25.03 5.65
C VAL A 241 -11.73 -25.54 6.92
N GLN A 242 -10.42 -25.36 7.04
CA GLN A 242 -9.66 -25.89 8.18
C GLN A 242 -9.85 -25.06 9.46
N HIS A 243 -10.01 -23.74 9.34
CA HIS A 243 -9.91 -22.81 10.47
C HIS A 243 -10.94 -21.68 10.48
N ASP A 244 -11.87 -21.64 9.52
CA ASP A 244 -12.83 -20.53 9.36
C ASP A 244 -12.10 -19.18 9.20
N ILE A 245 -11.08 -19.16 8.34
CA ILE A 245 -10.22 -18.00 8.06
C ILE A 245 -10.27 -17.69 6.56
N PHE A 246 -10.52 -16.42 6.21
CA PHE A 246 -10.57 -15.94 4.81
C PHE A 246 -9.54 -14.83 4.53
N ASP A 247 -8.54 -14.70 5.39
CA ASP A 247 -7.53 -13.64 5.35
C ASP A 247 -6.14 -14.21 5.67
N ILE A 248 -5.53 -14.86 4.68
CA ILE A 248 -4.08 -15.13 4.67
C ILE A 248 -3.37 -13.85 4.23
N TRP A 249 -2.34 -13.45 4.99
CA TRP A 249 -1.62 -12.18 4.78
C TRP A 249 -0.30 -12.42 4.06
N VAL A 250 0.58 -13.19 4.69
CA VAL A 250 1.94 -13.46 4.23
C VAL A 250 2.32 -14.88 4.60
N PHE A 251 3.23 -15.48 3.83
CA PHE A 251 3.89 -16.70 4.23
C PHE A 251 5.41 -16.58 4.14
N GLU A 252 6.09 -17.46 4.90
CA GLU A 252 7.53 -17.61 4.88
C GLU A 252 7.91 -19.09 5.04
N TYR A 253 8.97 -19.54 4.36
CA TYR A 253 9.47 -20.89 4.50
C TYR A 253 10.69 -20.90 5.43
N PHE A 254 10.51 -21.47 6.62
CA PHE A 254 11.49 -21.43 7.69
C PHE A 254 11.68 -22.82 8.29
N SER A 255 12.94 -23.27 8.40
CA SER A 255 13.31 -24.53 9.06
C SER A 255 12.50 -25.76 8.61
N GLY A 256 12.31 -25.91 7.30
CA GLY A 256 11.57 -27.03 6.73
C GLY A 256 10.05 -26.88 6.73
N LYS A 257 9.51 -25.77 7.26
CA LYS A 257 8.07 -25.55 7.43
C LYS A 257 7.61 -24.27 6.75
N LEU A 258 6.37 -24.27 6.31
CA LEU A 258 5.68 -23.11 5.79
C LEU A 258 4.91 -22.43 6.91
N TYR A 259 5.30 -21.22 7.25
CA TYR A 259 4.59 -20.37 8.21
C TYR A 259 3.64 -19.44 7.46
N VAL A 260 2.39 -19.36 7.90
CA VAL A 260 1.33 -18.58 7.27
C VAL A 260 0.69 -17.68 8.31
N SER A 261 0.75 -16.37 8.09
CA SER A 261 0.12 -15.38 8.96
C SER A 261 -1.34 -15.12 8.57
N THR A 262 -2.21 -15.00 9.56
CA THR A 262 -3.65 -14.78 9.40
C THR A 262 -4.19 -13.80 10.43
N GLY A 263 -5.46 -13.39 10.30
CA GLY A 263 -6.18 -12.65 11.34
C GLY A 263 -6.32 -13.36 12.69
N LYS A 264 -6.11 -14.69 12.75
CA LYS A 264 -6.22 -15.51 13.97
C LYS A 264 -4.86 -16.05 14.47
N GLY A 265 -3.75 -15.56 13.92
CA GLY A 265 -2.39 -15.93 14.31
C GLY A 265 -1.57 -16.56 13.21
N VAL A 266 -0.45 -17.16 13.60
CA VAL A 266 0.48 -17.81 12.67
C VAL A 266 0.26 -19.32 12.72
N TYR A 267 0.22 -19.93 11.55
CA TYR A 267 0.02 -21.35 11.36
C TYR A 267 1.22 -21.97 10.65
N SER A 268 1.50 -23.24 10.92
CA SER A 268 2.55 -24.01 10.24
C SER A 268 2.01 -25.35 9.78
N ASN A 269 2.53 -25.90 8.67
CA ASN A 269 2.22 -27.28 8.28
C ASN A 269 2.67 -28.26 9.38
N ALA A 270 1.80 -29.21 9.73
CA ALA A 270 2.05 -30.18 10.80
C ALA A 270 3.03 -31.30 10.38
N VAL A 271 3.07 -31.62 9.08
CA VAL A 271 3.90 -32.69 8.51
C VAL A 271 4.74 -32.11 7.38
N ASP A 272 6.01 -32.52 7.30
CA ASP A 272 6.95 -32.16 6.25
C ASP A 272 6.70 -32.98 4.98
N GLU A 273 5.60 -32.67 4.30
CA GLU A 273 5.23 -33.35 3.05
C GLU A 273 5.04 -32.34 1.91
N LEU A 274 5.53 -31.10 2.04
CA LEU A 274 5.35 -30.04 1.04
C LEU A 274 5.87 -30.43 -0.36
N PHE A 275 6.74 -31.44 -0.45
CA PHE A 275 7.33 -31.96 -1.69
C PHE A 275 6.64 -33.24 -2.23
N VAL A 276 5.60 -33.75 -1.58
CA VAL A 276 4.91 -34.99 -1.96
C VAL A 276 3.75 -34.70 -2.93
N PRO A 277 3.73 -35.24 -4.16
CA PRO A 277 2.64 -34.99 -5.11
C PRO A 277 1.26 -35.40 -4.56
N GLY A 278 0.23 -34.61 -4.89
CA GLY A 278 -1.17 -34.95 -4.59
C GLY A 278 -1.63 -34.90 -3.13
N ILE A 279 -0.81 -34.42 -2.19
CA ILE A 279 -1.23 -34.31 -0.79
C ILE A 279 -2.03 -33.04 -0.49
N THR A 280 -2.82 -33.11 0.58
CA THR A 280 -3.25 -31.93 1.35
C THR A 280 -2.53 -31.95 2.69
N THR A 281 -2.27 -30.78 3.27
CA THR A 281 -1.64 -30.67 4.60
C THR A 281 -2.58 -30.00 5.59
N VAL A 282 -2.41 -30.34 6.86
CA VAL A 282 -3.10 -29.68 7.97
C VAL A 282 -2.19 -28.61 8.53
N PHE A 283 -2.68 -27.39 8.57
CA PHE A 283 -2.01 -26.30 9.26
C PHE A 283 -2.43 -26.30 10.73
N VAL A 284 -1.46 -26.12 11.62
CA VAL A 284 -1.69 -26.02 13.06
C VAL A 284 -1.23 -24.65 13.53
N ARG A 285 -2.00 -24.04 14.42
CA ARG A 285 -1.63 -22.75 15.02
C ARG A 285 -0.35 -22.94 15.83
N VAL A 286 0.64 -22.11 15.56
CA VAL A 286 1.94 -22.08 16.24
C VAL A 286 2.11 -20.74 16.95
N LEU A 287 3.25 -20.57 17.63
CA LEU A 287 3.62 -19.31 18.26
C LEU A 287 2.54 -18.78 19.23
N PRO A 288 2.09 -19.60 20.21
CA PRO A 288 1.00 -19.24 21.10
C PRO A 288 1.27 -17.96 21.90
N GLY A 289 2.54 -17.55 22.08
CA GLY A 289 2.90 -16.28 22.72
C GLY A 289 2.52 -15.02 21.92
N LEU A 290 2.10 -15.15 20.65
CA LEU A 290 1.45 -14.05 19.92
C LEU A 290 0.04 -13.75 20.46
N ASP A 291 -0.55 -14.71 21.19
CA ASP A 291 -1.81 -14.56 21.89
C ASP A 291 -1.59 -13.96 23.28
N ILE A 292 -2.01 -12.71 23.46
CA ILE A 292 -1.95 -12.03 24.76
C ILE A 292 -3.37 -11.84 25.25
N ASN A 293 -3.76 -12.61 26.27
CA ASN A 293 -5.10 -12.55 26.88
C ASN A 293 -6.26 -12.83 25.90
N GLY A 294 -6.10 -13.82 25.00
CA GLY A 294 -7.10 -14.15 23.98
C GLY A 294 -7.08 -13.20 22.77
N ARG A 295 -6.07 -12.33 22.68
CA ARG A 295 -5.88 -11.36 21.58
C ARG A 295 -4.66 -11.79 20.78
N VAL A 296 -4.91 -12.33 19.59
CA VAL A 296 -3.84 -12.72 18.68
C VAL A 296 -3.45 -11.50 17.87
N GLY A 297 -2.22 -11.01 18.07
CA GLY A 297 -1.67 -10.00 17.17
C GLY A 297 -1.44 -10.61 15.79
N VAL A 298 -1.85 -9.91 14.73
CA VAL A 298 -1.48 -10.31 13.36
C VAL A 298 0.02 -10.08 13.17
N ALA A 299 0.70 -11.04 12.55
CA ALA A 299 2.04 -10.85 12.06
C ALA A 299 1.97 -10.27 10.65
N PHE A 300 2.35 -9.02 10.46
CA PHE A 300 2.36 -8.37 9.15
C PHE A 300 3.59 -8.78 8.34
N GLY A 301 4.72 -8.94 9.03
CA GLY A 301 5.95 -9.49 8.48
C GLY A 301 6.24 -10.87 9.03
N LEU A 302 6.64 -11.78 8.15
CA LEU A 302 7.27 -13.05 8.47
C LEU A 302 8.51 -13.15 7.59
N ASP A 303 9.69 -13.18 8.23
CA ASP A 303 10.96 -13.09 7.52
C ASP A 303 11.97 -14.06 8.13
N ALA A 304 12.50 -14.98 7.32
CA ALA A 304 13.56 -15.88 7.75
C ALA A 304 14.91 -15.14 7.67
N VAL A 305 15.58 -14.98 8.81
CA VAL A 305 16.84 -14.25 8.93
C VAL A 305 17.91 -15.19 9.47
N GLN A 306 19.08 -15.18 8.84
CA GLN A 306 20.25 -15.92 9.28
C GLN A 306 21.12 -15.05 10.20
N ILE A 307 21.15 -15.38 11.49
CA ILE A 307 21.99 -14.73 12.49
C ILE A 307 23.26 -15.56 12.69
N GLY A 308 24.34 -15.14 12.03
CA GLY A 308 25.61 -15.86 12.05
C GLY A 308 25.59 -17.16 11.24
N ALA A 309 26.63 -17.98 11.37
CA ALA A 309 26.86 -19.08 10.41
C ALA A 309 25.77 -20.17 10.40
N ASN A 310 25.10 -20.45 11.52
CA ASN A 310 24.26 -21.64 11.69
C ASN A 310 22.97 -21.40 12.48
N THR A 311 22.53 -20.15 12.66
CA THR A 311 21.31 -19.88 13.42
C THR A 311 20.35 -19.10 12.54
N ASN A 312 19.25 -19.74 12.17
CA ASN A 312 18.15 -19.06 11.50
C ASN A 312 17.09 -18.72 12.54
N GLN A 313 16.50 -17.54 12.42
CA GLN A 313 15.35 -17.13 13.22
C GLN A 313 14.25 -16.62 12.30
N LEU A 314 13.01 -16.90 12.68
CA LEU A 314 11.85 -16.30 12.05
C LEU A 314 11.54 -14.97 12.75
N PHE A 315 11.79 -13.87 12.06
CA PHE A 315 11.40 -12.54 12.50
C PHE A 315 9.91 -12.34 12.22
N ILE A 316 9.24 -11.73 13.18
CA ILE A 316 7.80 -11.54 13.19
C ILE A 316 7.55 -10.06 13.47
N GLY A 317 7.11 -9.35 12.45
CA GLY A 317 6.68 -7.95 12.54
C GLY A 317 5.23 -7.88 13.03
N GLN A 318 5.00 -7.23 14.17
CA GLN A 318 3.65 -6.89 14.63
C GLN A 318 3.53 -5.37 14.84
N GLU A 319 2.35 -4.93 15.23
CA GLU A 319 2.17 -3.55 15.72
C GLU A 319 3.11 -3.35 16.91
N ASN A 320 3.99 -2.33 16.84
CA ASN A 320 4.92 -1.89 17.89
C ASN A 320 5.95 -2.89 18.44
N ARG A 321 6.15 -4.05 17.81
CA ARG A 321 7.13 -5.03 18.29
C ARG A 321 7.72 -5.85 17.16
N ILE A 322 8.99 -6.20 17.35
CA ILE A 322 9.69 -7.22 16.60
C ILE A 322 9.84 -8.40 17.55
N MET A 323 9.30 -9.54 17.14
CA MET A 323 9.50 -10.80 17.83
C MET A 323 10.36 -11.70 16.95
N VAL A 324 11.05 -12.65 17.58
CA VAL A 324 11.77 -13.71 16.87
C VAL A 324 11.33 -15.05 17.42
N ALA A 325 11.22 -16.04 16.53
CA ALA A 325 11.03 -17.44 16.88
C ALA A 325 12.21 -18.28 16.40
N ASP A 326 12.61 -19.26 17.21
CA ASP A 326 13.54 -20.32 16.80
C ASP A 326 12.81 -21.46 16.06
N GLU A 327 13.56 -22.49 15.67
CA GLU A 327 13.06 -23.67 14.96
C GLU A 327 12.04 -24.48 15.80
N GLU A 328 12.12 -24.35 17.13
CA GLU A 328 11.22 -24.94 18.11
C GLU A 328 9.95 -24.09 18.38
N ASN A 329 9.79 -22.95 17.70
CA ASN A 329 8.71 -21.98 17.90
C ASN A 329 8.72 -21.27 19.27
N THR A 330 9.88 -21.18 19.91
CA THR A 330 10.08 -20.39 21.12
C THR A 330 10.16 -18.92 20.74
N LEU A 331 9.16 -18.14 21.16
CA LEU A 331 9.11 -16.71 20.93
C LEU A 331 9.97 -15.94 21.94
N SER A 332 10.66 -14.93 21.45
CA SER A 332 11.24 -13.87 22.28
C SER A 332 10.95 -12.50 21.66
N ILE A 333 10.79 -11.49 22.51
CA ILE A 333 10.65 -10.09 22.07
C ILE A 333 12.06 -9.57 21.81
N LYS A 334 12.31 -9.15 20.58
CA LYS A 334 13.60 -8.58 20.17
C LYS A 334 13.65 -7.08 20.43
N GLU A 335 12.59 -6.39 20.06
CA GLU A 335 12.42 -4.95 20.29
C GLU A 335 10.93 -4.64 20.49
N GLN A 336 10.64 -3.73 21.41
CA GLN A 336 9.29 -3.23 21.64
C GLN A 336 9.33 -1.71 21.69
N PHE A 337 8.67 -1.09 20.72
CA PHE A 337 8.64 0.36 20.62
C PHE A 337 7.74 0.91 21.75
N PRO A 338 8.24 1.86 22.56
CA PRO A 338 7.58 2.32 23.79
C PRO A 338 6.27 3.08 23.55
N ASN A 339 5.95 3.44 22.30
CA ASN A 339 4.72 4.12 21.92
C ASN A 339 3.54 3.12 21.81
N LYS A 340 3.04 2.70 22.97
CA LYS A 340 1.58 2.44 23.13
C LYS A 340 0.93 3.81 22.96
N GLU A 341 0.01 4.01 22.03
CA GLU A 341 -1.39 3.72 22.27
C GLU A 341 -2.09 3.69 20.91
N LEU A 342 -2.11 2.51 20.28
CA LEU A 342 -3.19 2.20 19.34
C LEU A 342 -4.51 2.68 19.95
N PRO A 343 -5.34 3.51 19.29
CA PRO A 343 -6.64 3.86 19.84
C PRO A 343 -7.38 2.59 20.25
N SER A 344 -7.60 2.41 21.55
CA SER A 344 -8.53 1.41 22.05
C SER A 344 -9.92 1.92 21.71
N PHE A 345 -10.67 1.10 20.97
CA PHE A 345 -12.05 1.41 20.65
C PHE A 345 -12.96 0.84 21.73
N PHE A 346 -13.96 1.60 22.13
CA PHE A 346 -14.93 1.18 23.13
C PHE A 346 -16.33 1.26 22.54
N GLN A 347 -17.12 0.22 22.73
CA GLN A 347 -18.56 0.21 22.51
C GLN A 347 -19.23 0.17 23.87
N GLU A 348 -20.06 1.17 24.18
CA GLU A 348 -20.77 1.23 25.47
C GLU A 348 -19.82 1.06 26.67
N ASP A 349 -18.65 1.72 26.60
CA ASP A 349 -17.57 1.67 27.61
C ASP A 349 -16.90 0.29 27.78
N THR A 350 -17.21 -0.67 26.91
CA THR A 350 -16.50 -1.95 26.79
C THR A 350 -15.45 -1.84 25.69
N GLU A 351 -14.18 -2.11 26.01
CA GLU A 351 -13.10 -2.14 25.02
C GLU A 351 -13.34 -3.25 23.99
N LEU A 352 -13.26 -2.92 22.71
CA LEU A 352 -13.44 -3.81 21.59
C LEU A 352 -12.10 -4.24 20.99
N ASN A 353 -11.98 -5.55 20.78
CA ASN A 353 -10.84 -6.19 20.13
C ASN A 353 -11.21 -6.67 18.73
N ILE A 354 -11.79 -5.77 17.95
CA ILE A 354 -12.28 -6.07 16.61
C ILE A 354 -11.22 -5.93 15.53
N GLY A 355 -10.01 -5.46 15.91
CA GLY A 355 -8.95 -5.07 14.98
C GLY A 355 -9.40 -3.90 14.11
N TYR A 356 -8.47 -3.02 13.75
CA TYR A 356 -8.80 -1.92 12.85
C TYR A 356 -7.60 -1.55 12.00
N VAL A 357 -7.87 -0.71 11.01
CA VAL A 357 -6.89 -0.06 10.16
C VAL A 357 -7.25 1.41 10.17
N TYR A 358 -6.31 2.26 10.55
CA TYR A 358 -6.49 3.70 10.56
C TYR A 358 -5.63 4.30 9.47
N ASN A 359 -6.29 4.90 8.49
CA ASN A 359 -5.67 5.68 7.45
C ASN A 359 -5.52 7.12 7.94
N ALA A 360 -4.30 7.50 8.32
CA ALA A 360 -3.99 8.84 8.80
C ALA A 360 -4.10 9.90 7.69
N PHE A 361 -3.92 9.53 6.41
CA PHE A 361 -3.96 10.46 5.28
C PHE A 361 -5.36 11.04 5.06
N ASN A 362 -6.39 10.20 5.13
CA ASN A 362 -7.79 10.62 4.94
C ASN A 362 -8.65 10.52 6.21
N ASN A 363 -8.04 10.24 7.37
CA ASN A 363 -8.74 10.05 8.64
C ASN A 363 -9.80 8.93 8.61
N VAL A 364 -9.65 7.92 7.75
CA VAL A 364 -10.59 6.80 7.67
C VAL A 364 -10.17 5.68 8.61
N LEU A 365 -11.12 5.24 9.43
CA LEU A 365 -10.97 4.07 10.28
C LEU A 365 -11.83 2.94 9.70
N ALA A 366 -11.21 1.79 9.43
CA ALA A 366 -11.89 0.57 9.03
C ALA A 366 -11.72 -0.50 10.10
N PHE A 367 -12.82 -1.04 10.61
CA PHE A 367 -12.80 -2.19 11.53
C PHE A 367 -12.70 -3.49 10.73
N ARG A 368 -11.95 -4.47 11.25
CA ARG A 368 -11.75 -5.75 10.54
C ARG A 368 -12.96 -6.66 10.56
N VAL A 369 -13.86 -6.43 11.51
CA VAL A 369 -15.17 -7.10 11.59
C VAL A 369 -16.25 -6.08 11.22
N PRO A 370 -17.26 -6.43 10.39
CA PRO A 370 -18.42 -5.58 10.18
C PRO A 370 -19.02 -5.14 11.51
N GLN A 371 -19.11 -3.83 11.69
CA GLN A 371 -19.65 -3.24 12.90
C GLN A 371 -21.11 -2.83 12.68
N PRO A 372 -22.00 -2.99 13.68
CA PRO A 372 -23.37 -2.51 13.55
C PRO A 372 -23.39 -1.01 13.27
N VAL A 373 -24.12 -0.61 12.23
CA VAL A 373 -24.18 0.79 11.74
C VAL A 373 -24.71 1.81 12.75
N ASN A 374 -25.36 1.37 13.83
CA ASN A 374 -25.96 2.24 14.86
C ASN A 374 -25.20 2.22 16.19
N THR A 375 -24.07 1.52 16.26
CA THR A 375 -23.24 1.52 17.46
C THR A 375 -22.46 2.84 17.54
N ILE A 376 -22.06 3.28 18.74
CA ILE A 376 -21.12 4.40 18.91
C ILE A 376 -19.79 3.82 19.39
N TYR A 377 -18.71 4.12 18.68
CA TYR A 377 -17.36 3.78 19.11
C TYR A 377 -16.63 5.01 19.66
N LYS A 378 -16.10 4.89 20.88
CA LYS A 378 -15.20 5.88 21.47
C LYS A 378 -13.77 5.41 21.24
N ALA A 379 -12.91 6.23 20.65
CA ALA A 379 -11.49 5.97 20.63
C ALA A 379 -10.83 6.65 21.83
N ALA A 380 -10.11 5.90 22.67
CA ALA A 380 -9.22 6.50 23.64
C ALA A 380 -7.93 6.94 22.93
N TYR A 381 -7.79 8.25 22.73
CA TYR A 381 -6.52 8.91 22.42
C TYR A 381 -6.45 10.21 23.23
N ILE A 382 -5.26 10.78 23.44
CA ILE A 382 -5.13 12.11 24.04
C ILE A 382 -4.82 13.11 22.91
N PRO A 383 -5.77 13.99 22.54
CA PRO A 383 -7.12 14.17 23.09
C PRO A 383 -8.16 13.21 22.48
N ARG A 384 -9.19 12.86 23.27
CA ARG A 384 -10.19 11.83 22.93
C ARG A 384 -10.96 12.25 21.68
N LYS A 385 -10.89 11.44 20.62
CA LYS A 385 -11.74 11.59 19.42
C LYS A 385 -12.95 10.65 19.53
N ILE A 386 -14.15 11.18 19.31
CA ILE A 386 -15.41 10.43 19.32
C ILE A 386 -15.85 10.25 17.87
N PHE A 387 -16.13 9.01 17.47
CA PHE A 387 -16.66 8.69 16.14
C PHE A 387 -18.16 8.43 16.28
N ILE A 388 -18.99 9.16 15.51
CA ILE A 388 -20.45 9.09 15.60
C ILE A 388 -21.01 8.67 14.23
N PRO A 389 -21.90 7.68 14.18
CA PRO A 389 -22.57 7.34 12.93
C PRO A 389 -23.53 8.46 12.49
N ILE A 390 -23.48 8.83 11.21
CA ILE A 390 -24.38 9.80 10.57
C ILE A 390 -25.00 9.13 9.34
N ASN A 391 -26.33 9.21 9.20
CA ASN A 391 -27.08 8.66 8.05
C ASN A 391 -26.84 7.16 7.77
N ASN A 392 -26.77 6.31 8.81
CA ASN A 392 -26.48 4.87 8.71
C ASN A 392 -25.06 4.52 8.21
N GLY A 393 -24.09 5.44 8.33
CA GLY A 393 -22.67 5.22 8.03
C GLY A 393 -21.76 5.93 9.04
N TRP A 394 -20.46 5.63 9.03
CA TRP A 394 -19.47 6.19 9.95
C TRP A 394 -18.77 7.42 9.36
N ALA A 395 -18.61 8.48 10.16
CA ALA A 395 -17.80 9.65 9.80
C ALA A 395 -17.06 10.22 11.03
N GLN A 396 -15.88 10.81 10.83
CA GLN A 396 -15.20 11.61 11.86
C GLN A 396 -15.74 13.04 11.81
N THR A 397 -16.19 13.59 12.95
CA THR A 397 -16.44 15.02 13.08
C THR A 397 -15.19 15.70 13.61
N ASN A 398 -14.48 16.43 12.74
CA ASN A 398 -13.49 17.42 13.15
C ASN A 398 -14.05 18.80 12.76
N PRO A 399 -14.12 19.79 13.67
CA PRO A 399 -14.75 21.07 13.36
C PRO A 399 -14.06 21.89 12.25
N GLU A 400 -12.87 21.49 11.78
CA GLU A 400 -11.99 22.35 10.95
C GLU A 400 -11.47 21.71 9.65
N THR A 401 -11.83 20.47 9.31
CA THR A 401 -11.33 19.82 8.07
C THR A 401 -12.42 19.06 7.35
N GLY A 402 -12.55 19.27 6.03
CA GLY A 402 -13.58 18.69 5.17
C GLY A 402 -13.63 17.16 5.20
N VAL A 403 -14.84 16.59 5.05
CA VAL A 403 -15.16 15.17 5.21
C VAL A 403 -15.87 14.66 3.95
N PHE A 404 -15.52 13.46 3.49
CA PHE A 404 -16.29 12.68 2.51
C PHE A 404 -17.20 11.67 3.24
N ILE A 405 -18.41 11.46 2.73
CA ILE A 405 -19.29 10.37 3.18
C ILE A 405 -19.69 9.49 2.01
N PHE A 406 -19.81 8.18 2.24
CA PHE A 406 -20.39 7.24 1.29
C PHE A 406 -21.83 6.94 1.71
N VAL A 407 -22.79 7.18 0.81
CA VAL A 407 -24.20 6.84 1.02
C VAL A 407 -24.58 5.80 -0.02
N ASN A 408 -24.87 4.57 0.42
CA ASN A 408 -25.21 3.44 -0.46
C ASN A 408 -24.13 3.12 -1.51
N GLY A 409 -22.85 3.20 -1.13
CA GLY A 409 -21.72 2.88 -2.02
C GLY A 409 -21.36 3.98 -3.03
N LEU A 410 -22.01 5.14 -2.99
CA LEU A 410 -21.67 6.30 -3.82
C LEU A 410 -21.05 7.42 -2.96
N PRO A 411 -19.91 8.01 -3.39
CA PRO A 411 -19.32 9.15 -2.69
C PRO A 411 -20.25 10.36 -2.79
N LYS A 412 -20.57 10.97 -1.66
CA LYS A 412 -21.39 12.18 -1.58
C LYS A 412 -20.63 13.25 -0.81
N TRP A 413 -20.50 14.42 -1.42
CA TRP A 413 -19.90 15.58 -0.78
C TRP A 413 -20.76 16.02 0.40
N LEU A 414 -20.13 16.29 1.54
CA LEU A 414 -20.80 17.02 2.61
C LEU A 414 -21.01 18.44 2.10
N ASP A 415 -22.27 18.86 2.05
CA ASP A 415 -22.66 20.20 1.63
C ASP A 415 -22.21 21.20 2.71
N PHE A 416 -20.95 21.65 2.63
CA PHE A 416 -20.43 22.69 3.52
C PHE A 416 -21.13 23.99 3.14
N LYS A 417 -22.05 24.44 3.99
CA LYS A 417 -22.36 25.87 4.06
C LYS A 417 -21.13 26.57 4.63
N LEU A 418 -20.11 26.78 3.81
CA LEU A 418 -19.23 27.93 4.02
C LEU A 418 -20.16 29.15 4.04
N ASP A 419 -20.01 30.00 5.05
CA ASP A 419 -20.80 31.21 5.02
C ASP A 419 -20.40 32.03 3.78
N LYS A 420 -21.36 32.75 3.22
CA LYS A 420 -21.18 33.51 1.99
C LYS A 420 -19.98 34.47 2.05
N ALA A 421 -19.63 34.97 3.23
CA ALA A 421 -18.53 35.91 3.41
C ALA A 421 -17.16 35.22 3.33
N GLN A 422 -17.03 34.01 3.88
CA GLN A 422 -15.81 33.20 3.78
C GLN A 422 -15.49 32.82 2.34
N ILE A 423 -16.51 32.38 1.58
CA ILE A 423 -16.32 32.03 0.17
C ILE A 423 -15.90 33.26 -0.64
N LEU A 424 -16.53 34.40 -0.38
CA LEU A 424 -16.20 35.65 -1.05
C LEU A 424 -14.75 36.07 -0.77
N SER A 425 -14.28 35.89 0.47
CA SER A 425 -12.90 36.16 0.86
C SER A 425 -11.91 35.28 0.11
N GLU A 426 -12.16 33.97 0.01
CA GLU A 426 -11.28 33.04 -0.70
C GLU A 426 -11.24 33.31 -2.22
N LEU A 427 -12.39 33.61 -2.83
CA LEU A 427 -12.46 33.98 -4.25
C LEU A 427 -11.67 35.28 -4.53
N GLN A 428 -11.73 36.25 -3.63
CA GLN A 428 -10.94 37.50 -3.75
C GLN A 428 -9.43 37.23 -3.62
N ILE A 429 -9.02 36.35 -2.71
CA ILE A 429 -7.62 35.93 -2.57
C ILE A 429 -7.15 35.23 -3.84
N LEU A 430 -7.93 34.27 -4.36
CA LEU A 430 -7.61 33.55 -5.59
C LEU A 430 -7.50 34.50 -6.78
N GLN A 431 -8.46 35.42 -6.95
CA GLN A 431 -8.39 36.45 -7.98
C GLN A 431 -7.13 37.30 -7.88
N GLY A 432 -6.77 37.75 -6.67
CA GLY A 432 -5.56 38.55 -6.43
C GLY A 432 -4.27 37.79 -6.77
N LYS A 433 -4.26 36.47 -6.59
CA LYS A 433 -3.12 35.60 -6.95
C LYS A 433 -3.04 35.35 -8.45
N LEU A 434 -4.18 35.27 -9.16
CA LEU A 434 -4.22 35.03 -10.60
C LEU A 434 -3.98 36.29 -11.44
N ALA A 435 -4.37 37.47 -10.94
CA ALA A 435 -4.25 38.73 -11.68
C ALA A 435 -2.83 39.06 -12.20
N PRO A 436 -1.73 38.83 -11.45
CA PRO A 436 -0.37 39.06 -11.93
C PRO A 436 0.07 38.11 -13.06
N ILE A 437 -0.63 36.99 -13.24
CA ILE A 437 -0.31 35.96 -14.24
C ILE A 437 -0.89 36.34 -15.61
N VAL A 438 -1.93 37.16 -15.64
CA VAL A 438 -2.60 37.63 -16.87
C VAL A 438 -1.61 38.34 -17.78
N GLY A 439 -1.53 37.90 -19.04
CA GLY A 439 -0.58 38.41 -20.04
C GLY A 439 0.84 37.86 -19.94
N THR A 440 1.19 37.14 -18.87
CA THR A 440 2.46 36.39 -18.78
C THR A 440 2.32 34.94 -19.22
N LEU A 441 1.15 34.34 -18.98
CA LEU A 441 0.83 32.98 -19.39
C LEU A 441 0.46 32.94 -20.88
N ASN A 442 1.17 32.12 -21.65
CA ASN A 442 0.93 31.86 -23.07
C ASN A 442 1.15 30.38 -23.36
N ASP A 443 0.85 29.95 -24.59
CA ASP A 443 0.96 28.54 -24.97
C ASP A 443 2.39 27.98 -24.93
N PHE A 444 3.42 28.85 -24.86
CA PHE A 444 4.82 28.43 -24.77
C PHE A 444 5.30 28.17 -23.34
N ASN A 445 4.65 28.74 -22.32
CA ASN A 445 5.04 28.57 -20.92
C ASN A 445 3.96 27.90 -20.06
N SER A 446 2.95 27.33 -20.71
CA SER A 446 1.92 26.46 -20.12
C SER A 446 1.96 25.08 -20.78
N LEU A 447 1.63 24.03 -20.01
CA LEU A 447 1.41 22.68 -20.54
C LEU A 447 0.00 22.50 -21.12
N ASP A 448 -0.88 23.50 -20.98
CA ASP A 448 -2.25 23.50 -21.49
C ASP A 448 -2.37 24.44 -22.70
N PRO A 449 -2.83 23.98 -23.89
CA PRO A 449 -3.17 24.86 -24.99
C PRO A 449 -4.28 25.85 -24.61
N ASP A 450 -4.18 27.07 -25.14
CA ASP A 450 -5.09 28.20 -24.89
C ASP A 450 -5.07 28.69 -23.44
N ALA A 451 -3.95 28.53 -22.74
CA ALA A 451 -3.85 28.85 -21.32
C ALA A 451 -4.14 30.32 -20.99
N SER A 452 -3.81 31.25 -21.90
CA SER A 452 -4.17 32.67 -21.73
C SER A 452 -5.69 32.84 -21.74
N THR A 453 -6.38 32.25 -22.70
CA THR A 453 -7.84 32.33 -22.84
C THR A 453 -8.55 31.71 -21.64
N LYS A 454 -8.10 30.54 -21.20
CA LYS A 454 -8.65 29.86 -20.01
C LYS A 454 -8.42 30.64 -18.73
N LEU A 455 -7.27 31.29 -18.58
CA LEU A 455 -7.01 32.16 -17.42
C LEU A 455 -7.96 33.36 -17.39
N ASP A 456 -8.22 33.97 -18.56
CA ASP A 456 -9.17 35.08 -18.68
C ASP A 456 -10.60 34.62 -18.34
N GLU A 457 -11.00 33.43 -18.78
CA GLU A 457 -12.29 32.80 -18.42
C GLU A 457 -12.42 32.55 -16.91
N VAL A 458 -11.40 31.97 -16.28
CA VAL A 458 -11.37 31.75 -14.82
C VAL A 458 -11.53 33.07 -14.06
N ILE A 459 -10.81 34.12 -14.45
CA ILE A 459 -10.88 35.42 -13.78
C ILE A 459 -12.24 36.08 -14.01
N ALA A 460 -12.81 35.94 -15.20
CA ALA A 460 -14.15 36.42 -15.50
C ALA A 460 -15.20 35.73 -14.62
N ASP A 461 -15.13 34.40 -14.47
CA ASP A 461 -16.05 33.62 -13.63
C ASP A 461 -15.91 33.98 -12.15
N ILE A 462 -14.69 34.13 -11.63
CA ILE A 462 -14.46 34.61 -10.26
C ILE A 462 -15.04 36.02 -10.07
N THR A 463 -14.84 36.92 -11.05
CA THR A 463 -15.37 38.28 -11.01
C THR A 463 -16.90 38.29 -10.99
N ASN A 464 -17.53 37.44 -11.81
CA ASN A 464 -18.98 37.31 -11.90
C ASN A 464 -19.57 36.72 -10.61
N MET A 465 -18.90 35.73 -10.02
CA MET A 465 -19.28 35.19 -8.71
C MET A 465 -19.22 36.26 -7.61
N ILE A 466 -18.15 37.06 -7.56
CA ILE A 466 -17.95 38.13 -6.56
C ILE A 466 -18.97 39.26 -6.73
N LYS A 467 -19.12 39.81 -7.94
CA LYS A 467 -19.96 40.99 -8.20
C LYS A 467 -21.44 40.68 -8.30
N GLY A 468 -21.79 39.43 -8.60
CA GLY A 468 -23.15 39.04 -8.94
C GLY A 468 -23.52 39.34 -10.40
N GLY A 469 -24.62 38.74 -10.85
CA GLY A 469 -25.20 38.99 -12.17
C GLY A 469 -25.85 40.38 -12.29
N GLU A 470 -26.70 40.57 -13.31
CA GLU A 470 -27.36 41.85 -13.60
C GLU A 470 -28.15 42.45 -12.41
N ASP A 471 -28.60 41.61 -11.48
CA ASP A 471 -29.32 42.03 -10.27
C ASP A 471 -28.42 42.44 -9.09
N ALA A 472 -27.10 42.52 -9.28
CA ALA A 472 -26.10 42.90 -8.27
C ALA A 472 -26.11 42.06 -6.96
N SER A 473 -26.80 40.92 -6.96
CA SER A 473 -26.73 39.93 -5.90
C SER A 473 -25.61 38.94 -6.22
N SER A 474 -24.60 38.83 -5.35
CA SER A 474 -23.48 37.92 -5.60
C SER A 474 -23.99 36.50 -5.81
N LEU A 475 -23.55 35.85 -6.88
CA LEU A 475 -24.02 34.52 -7.28
C LEU A 475 -23.43 33.39 -6.44
N VAL A 476 -22.54 33.72 -5.49
CA VAL A 476 -21.86 32.78 -4.59
C VAL A 476 -22.87 31.91 -3.82
N ASN A 477 -23.07 30.70 -4.33
CA ASN A 477 -23.81 29.62 -3.72
C ASN A 477 -23.09 28.29 -4.06
N ASN A 478 -23.49 27.20 -3.41
CA ASN A 478 -22.78 25.93 -3.57
C ASN A 478 -22.81 25.43 -5.03
N GLU A 479 -23.89 25.68 -5.77
CA GLU A 479 -24.03 25.27 -7.17
C GLU A 479 -23.01 25.96 -8.09
N THR A 480 -22.85 27.27 -7.95
CA THR A 480 -21.89 28.05 -8.76
C THR A 480 -20.43 27.73 -8.44
N ILE A 481 -20.13 27.43 -7.17
CA ILE A 481 -18.78 27.03 -6.74
C ILE A 481 -18.43 25.64 -7.24
N ILE A 482 -19.37 24.68 -7.11
CA ILE A 482 -19.17 23.31 -7.61
C ILE A 482 -18.89 23.38 -9.12
N LYS A 483 -19.73 24.12 -9.86
CA LYS A 483 -19.54 24.30 -11.29
C LYS A 483 -18.18 24.94 -11.62
N PHE A 484 -17.78 26.00 -10.92
CA PHE A 484 -16.47 26.62 -11.09
C PHE A 484 -15.31 25.63 -10.87
N MET A 485 -15.41 24.80 -9.83
CA MET A 485 -14.39 23.78 -9.55
C MET A 485 -14.38 22.69 -10.62
N GLU A 486 -15.54 22.21 -11.06
CA GLU A 486 -15.64 21.22 -12.14
C GLU A 486 -15.03 21.74 -13.45
N ASP A 487 -15.31 23.00 -13.79
CA ASP A 487 -14.87 23.62 -15.04
C ASP A 487 -13.36 23.92 -15.03
N HIS A 488 -12.80 24.32 -13.87
CA HIS A 488 -11.46 24.93 -13.82
C HIS A 488 -10.40 24.22 -12.99
N THR A 489 -10.75 23.18 -12.19
CA THR A 489 -9.77 22.50 -11.29
C THR A 489 -8.57 21.94 -12.03
N ARG A 490 -8.81 21.31 -13.19
CA ARG A 490 -7.73 20.71 -13.99
C ARG A 490 -6.80 21.78 -14.57
N PHE A 491 -7.35 22.90 -15.02
CA PHE A 491 -6.54 23.99 -15.55
C PHE A 491 -5.72 24.65 -14.45
N LEU A 492 -6.36 24.97 -13.32
CA LEU A 492 -5.71 25.54 -12.14
C LEU A 492 -4.57 24.65 -11.63
N SER A 493 -4.73 23.32 -11.64
CA SER A 493 -3.67 22.38 -11.19
C SER A 493 -2.48 22.26 -12.16
N LEU A 494 -2.64 22.67 -13.43
CA LEU A 494 -1.59 22.61 -14.44
C LEU A 494 -0.75 23.89 -14.49
N ILE A 495 -1.36 25.05 -14.19
CA ILE A 495 -0.66 26.35 -14.18
C ILE A 495 0.00 26.65 -12.82
N THR A 496 -0.35 25.90 -11.78
CA THR A 496 0.12 26.11 -10.41
C THR A 496 1.61 25.81 -10.26
N ASN A 497 2.15 24.66 -10.64
CA ASN A 497 3.53 24.34 -10.19
C ASN A 497 4.65 25.19 -10.81
N ALA A 498 4.59 25.55 -12.11
CA ALA A 498 5.70 26.26 -12.76
C ALA A 498 5.68 27.79 -12.56
N VAL A 499 4.50 28.39 -12.43
CA VAL A 499 4.33 29.85 -12.27
C VAL A 499 4.36 30.27 -10.80
N ILE A 500 3.92 29.41 -9.87
CA ILE A 500 3.94 29.66 -8.41
C ILE A 500 5.37 29.71 -7.86
N LEU A 501 6.24 28.79 -8.29
CA LEU A 501 7.63 28.75 -7.82
C LEU A 501 8.39 30.06 -8.13
N ASN A 502 8.07 30.71 -9.25
CA ASN A 502 8.69 31.98 -9.65
C ASN A 502 8.03 33.22 -9.01
N ASN A 503 6.76 33.13 -8.57
CA ASN A 503 6.00 34.28 -8.06
C ASN A 503 5.60 34.19 -6.57
N ARG A 504 6.00 33.11 -5.85
CA ARG A 504 5.71 32.88 -4.42
C ARG A 504 4.23 32.93 -4.05
N LEU A 505 3.36 32.39 -4.91
CA LEU A 505 1.92 32.35 -4.67
C LEU A 505 1.53 31.03 -3.97
N ASP A 506 1.35 31.05 -2.65
CA ASP A 506 0.83 29.88 -1.92
C ASP A 506 -0.69 29.80 -2.14
N VAL A 507 -1.15 29.18 -3.23
CA VAL A 507 -2.57 29.27 -3.67
C VAL A 507 -3.52 28.43 -2.80
N PHE A 508 -3.01 27.48 -2.02
CA PHE A 508 -3.79 26.78 -0.99
C PHE A 508 -3.32 27.23 0.40
N PRO A 509 -4.25 27.47 1.35
CA PRO A 509 -3.84 27.78 2.72
C PRO A 509 -2.97 26.63 3.24
N GLN A 510 -1.76 26.95 3.68
CA GLN A 510 -1.00 26.05 4.54
C GLN A 510 -1.78 25.92 5.85
N THR A 511 -2.50 24.81 6.00
CA THR A 511 -3.10 24.37 7.26
C THR A 511 -2.11 23.53 8.05
#